data_AF-A0A9D8EIM5-F1
#
_entry.id   AF-A0A9D8EIM5-F1
#
_cell.length_a   1.000
_cell.length_b   1.000
_cell.length_c   1.000
_cell.angle_alpha   90.00
_cell.angle_beta   90.00
_cell.angle_gamma   90.00
#
_symmetry.space_group_name_H-M   'P 1'
#
loop_
_entity.id
_entity.type
_entity.pdbx_description
1 polymer ?
#
loop_
_entity_poly.entity_id
_entity_poly.type
_entity_poly.pdbx_seq_one_letter_code
_entity_poly.pdbx_strand_id
1 'polypeptide(L)'
;QKIYEINNPDSGSPVLITTNFSLTYFIISGEIESSKVPSWLLVMDVEGQSVLTAWAAGKFVPELIANFIKKSGISDKVEKKEIVVPGYVAQLQGELEDELGEGWKVVVGPREAGEVPKFLKAYTGQ
;
A
#
# COMPACT_ATOMS: atom_id res chain seq x y z
N GLN A 1 -3.30 -9.46 -9.39
CA GLN A 1 -2.82 -8.23 -8.69
C GLN A 1 -2.83 -7.04 -9.63
N LYS A 2 -3.18 -5.82 -9.18
CA LYS A 2 -3.39 -4.63 -10.04
C LYS A 2 -3.11 -3.32 -9.27
N ILE A 3 -2.76 -2.25 -9.98
CA ILE A 3 -2.72 -0.87 -9.47
C ILE A 3 -4.06 -0.18 -9.75
N TYR A 4 -4.61 0.47 -8.74
CA TYR A 4 -5.81 1.30 -8.83
C TYR A 4 -5.47 2.78 -8.65
N GLU A 5 -6.11 3.61 -9.45
CA GLU A 5 -6.03 5.06 -9.40
C GLU A 5 -7.23 5.58 -8.61
N ILE A 6 -6.99 6.23 -7.47
CA ILE A 6 -8.05 6.77 -6.62
C ILE A 6 -7.86 8.28 -6.52
N ASN A 7 -8.93 9.04 -6.77
CA ASN A 7 -8.93 10.51 -6.79
C ASN A 7 -7.95 11.12 -7.81
N ASN A 8 -7.67 10.45 -8.94
CA ASN A 8 -6.79 10.90 -10.03
C ASN A 8 -5.35 11.21 -9.57
N PRO A 9 -4.57 10.20 -9.16
CA PRO A 9 -3.21 10.39 -8.67
C PRO A 9 -2.23 10.87 -9.75
N ASP A 10 -1.21 11.57 -9.28
CA ASP A 10 -0.05 12.06 -10.03
C ASP A 10 1.26 11.45 -9.51
N SER A 11 2.41 11.96 -9.98
CA SER A 11 3.72 11.48 -9.57
C SER A 11 4.11 11.79 -8.12
N GLY A 12 3.44 12.76 -7.49
CA GLY A 12 3.63 13.13 -6.09
C GLY A 12 2.71 12.38 -5.13
N SER A 13 1.76 11.62 -5.65
CA SER A 13 0.72 10.96 -4.87
C SER A 13 1.25 9.75 -4.09
N PRO A 14 0.78 9.53 -2.84
CA PRO A 14 1.20 8.40 -2.02
C PRO A 14 0.82 7.06 -2.67
N VAL A 15 1.69 6.08 -2.46
CA VAL A 15 1.46 4.69 -2.86
C VAL A 15 1.10 3.88 -1.63
N LEU A 16 -0.01 3.15 -1.68
CA LEU A 16 -0.46 2.25 -0.63
C LEU A 16 -0.53 0.82 -1.16
N ILE A 17 -0.32 -0.18 -0.29
CA ILE A 17 -0.53 -1.59 -0.63
C ILE A 17 -1.58 -2.25 0.25
N THR A 18 -2.41 -3.10 -0.36
CA THR A 18 -3.40 -3.94 0.31
C THR A 18 -3.59 -5.28 -0.42
N THR A 19 -4.49 -6.12 0.08
CA THR A 19 -4.83 -7.44 -0.47
C THR A 19 -6.07 -7.43 -1.35
N ASN A 20 -6.23 -8.41 -2.24
CA ASN A 20 -7.42 -8.59 -3.07
C ASN A 20 -8.65 -9.20 -2.37
N PHE A 21 -8.66 -9.31 -1.04
CA PHE A 21 -9.90 -9.63 -0.33
C PHE A 21 -10.91 -8.50 -0.52
N SER A 22 -12.06 -8.80 -1.12
CA SER A 22 -13.03 -7.80 -1.56
C SER A 22 -13.41 -6.81 -0.47
N LEU A 23 -13.67 -7.28 0.76
CA LEU A 23 -14.04 -6.40 1.87
C LEU A 23 -12.88 -5.46 2.26
N THR A 24 -11.66 -5.96 2.34
CA THR A 24 -10.48 -5.14 2.63
C THR A 24 -10.26 -4.09 1.53
N TYR A 25 -10.38 -4.49 0.26
CA TYR A 25 -10.26 -3.57 -0.86
C TYR A 25 -11.29 -2.45 -0.79
N PHE A 26 -12.58 -2.78 -0.67
CA PHE A 26 -13.66 -1.78 -0.68
C PHE A 26 -13.58 -0.81 0.50
N ILE A 27 -13.22 -1.31 1.69
CA ILE A 27 -13.02 -0.44 2.86
C ILE A 27 -11.86 0.53 2.60
N ILE A 28 -10.68 0.03 2.21
CA ILE A 28 -9.50 0.87 2.00
C ILE A 28 -9.72 1.85 0.84
N SER A 29 -10.27 1.40 -0.28
CA SER A 29 -10.54 2.27 -1.42
C SER A 29 -11.54 3.36 -1.07
N GLY A 30 -12.60 3.02 -0.32
CA GLY A 30 -13.61 3.98 0.13
C GLY A 30 -13.04 5.02 1.10
N GLU A 31 -12.13 4.63 1.98
CA GLU A 31 -11.46 5.57 2.88
C GLU A 31 -10.44 6.47 2.17
N ILE A 32 -9.73 5.96 1.16
CA ILE A 32 -8.88 6.79 0.31
C ILE A 32 -9.76 7.78 -0.48
N GLU A 33 -10.88 7.33 -1.04
CA GLU A 33 -11.83 8.20 -1.74
C GLU A 33 -12.38 9.29 -0.80
N SER A 34 -12.81 8.92 0.41
CA SER A 34 -13.33 9.85 1.42
C SER A 34 -12.30 10.88 1.88
N SER A 35 -11.01 10.53 1.84
CA SER A 35 -9.91 11.42 2.18
C SER A 35 -9.75 12.60 1.21
N LYS A 36 -10.22 12.43 -0.04
CA LYS A 36 -9.97 13.33 -1.18
C LYS A 36 -8.49 13.53 -1.52
N VAL A 37 -7.61 12.66 -1.04
CA VAL A 37 -6.19 12.64 -1.38
C VAL A 37 -6.00 11.75 -2.61
N PRO A 38 -5.42 12.27 -3.71
CA PRO A 38 -5.00 11.46 -4.85
C PRO A 38 -4.02 10.38 -4.40
N SER A 39 -4.28 9.10 -4.71
CA SER A 39 -3.43 7.99 -4.22
C SER A 39 -3.38 6.83 -5.22
N TRP A 40 -2.24 6.15 -5.24
CA TRP A 40 -2.04 4.88 -5.92
C TRP A 40 -2.30 3.72 -4.96
N LEU A 41 -3.23 2.82 -5.29
CA LEU A 41 -3.53 1.63 -4.48
C LEU A 41 -3.08 0.35 -5.19
N LEU A 42 -2.04 -0.29 -4.66
CA LEU A 42 -1.55 -1.60 -5.09
C LEU A 42 -2.37 -2.69 -4.39
N VAL A 43 -3.05 -3.51 -5.19
CA VAL A 43 -3.85 -4.63 -4.70
C VAL A 43 -3.14 -5.92 -5.08
N MET A 44 -2.46 -6.51 -4.09
CA MET A 44 -1.74 -7.77 -4.22
C MET A 44 -2.72 -8.95 -4.21
N ASP A 45 -2.47 -9.93 -5.08
CA ASP A 45 -3.28 -11.13 -5.16
C ASP A 45 -2.77 -12.14 -4.14
N VAL A 46 -3.61 -12.42 -3.14
CA VAL A 46 -3.34 -13.35 -2.07
C VAL A 46 -4.50 -14.35 -1.95
N GLU A 47 -5.11 -14.68 -3.09
CA GLU A 47 -6.25 -15.60 -3.20
C GLU A 47 -7.47 -15.15 -2.38
N GLY A 48 -7.71 -13.83 -2.31
CA GLY A 48 -8.86 -13.27 -1.62
C GLY A 48 -8.77 -13.35 -0.09
N GLN A 49 -7.58 -13.54 0.47
CA GLN A 49 -7.34 -13.51 1.91
C GLN A 49 -7.15 -12.08 2.42
N SER A 50 -7.60 -11.80 3.64
CA SER A 50 -7.35 -10.53 4.32
C SER A 50 -5.86 -10.36 4.65
N VAL A 51 -5.43 -9.13 4.96
CA VAL A 51 -4.02 -8.80 5.25
C VAL A 51 -3.38 -9.75 6.26
N LEU A 52 -4.00 -9.95 7.43
CA LEU A 52 -3.44 -10.79 8.48
C LEU A 52 -3.47 -12.28 8.12
N THR A 53 -4.52 -12.75 7.46
CA THR A 53 -4.61 -14.14 7.01
C THR A 53 -3.56 -14.44 5.95
N ALA A 54 -3.39 -13.55 4.97
CA ALA A 54 -2.41 -13.68 3.92
C ALA A 54 -0.96 -13.60 4.45
N TRP A 55 -0.72 -12.72 5.42
CA TRP A 55 0.57 -12.66 6.12
C TRP A 55 0.86 -13.97 6.86
N ALA A 56 -0.10 -14.48 7.65
CA ALA A 56 0.06 -15.75 8.38
C ALA A 56 0.23 -16.96 7.45
N ALA A 57 -0.36 -16.91 6.25
CA ALA A 57 -0.22 -17.94 5.22
C ALA A 57 1.07 -17.81 4.38
N GLY A 58 1.93 -16.82 4.65
CA GLY A 58 3.16 -16.58 3.87
C GLY A 58 2.93 -16.00 2.47
N LYS A 59 1.73 -15.48 2.20
CA LYS A 59 1.34 -14.91 0.89
C LYS A 59 1.50 -13.39 0.83
N PHE A 60 1.57 -12.73 1.98
CA PHE A 60 1.80 -11.29 2.10
C PHE A 60 3.06 -11.02 2.91
N VAL A 61 4.21 -11.25 2.27
CA VAL A 61 5.56 -11.20 2.86
C VAL A 61 6.47 -10.27 2.04
N PRO A 62 7.59 -9.77 2.61
CA PRO A 62 8.44 -8.75 2.01
C PRO A 62 8.89 -9.07 0.59
N GLU A 63 9.42 -10.27 0.36
CA GLU A 63 9.87 -10.74 -0.95
C GLU A 63 8.76 -10.65 -2.02
N LEU A 64 7.55 -11.14 -1.71
CA LEU A 64 6.44 -11.16 -2.66
C LEU A 64 5.88 -9.75 -2.90
N ILE A 65 5.82 -8.92 -1.86
CA ILE A 65 5.41 -7.52 -1.97
C ILE A 65 6.41 -6.73 -2.82
N ALA A 66 7.71 -6.85 -2.57
CA ALA A 66 8.76 -6.19 -3.34
C ALA A 66 8.73 -6.63 -4.81
N ASN A 67 8.57 -7.93 -5.06
CA ASN A 67 8.41 -8.47 -6.41
C ASN A 67 7.19 -7.88 -7.13
N PHE A 68 6.06 -7.69 -6.43
CA PHE A 68 4.90 -7.03 -6.99
C PHE A 68 5.21 -5.57 -7.33
N ILE A 69 5.78 -4.79 -6.39
CA ILE A 69 6.11 -3.38 -6.60
C ILE A 69 7.02 -3.21 -7.82
N LYS A 70 8.13 -3.96 -7.89
CA LYS A 70 9.08 -3.93 -9.01
C LYS A 70 8.45 -4.28 -10.36
N LYS A 71 7.52 -5.24 -10.40
CA LYS A 71 6.84 -5.68 -11.63
C LYS A 71 5.60 -4.86 -11.99
N SER A 72 5.08 -4.07 -11.07
CA SER A 72 3.82 -3.35 -11.24
C SER A 72 3.93 -2.12 -12.16
N GLY A 73 5.15 -1.60 -12.36
CA GLY A 73 5.40 -0.35 -13.07
C GLY A 73 5.11 0.91 -12.24
N ILE A 74 4.80 0.78 -10.95
CA ILE A 74 4.56 1.95 -10.08
C ILE A 74 5.79 2.85 -9.96
N SER A 75 6.99 2.27 -10.00
CA SER A 75 8.26 3.00 -9.92
C SER A 75 8.44 4.07 -10.99
N ASP A 76 7.79 3.91 -12.15
CA ASP A 76 7.85 4.85 -13.27
C ASP A 76 6.72 5.90 -13.20
N LYS A 77 5.74 5.70 -12.31
CA LYS A 77 4.59 6.58 -12.11
C LYS A 77 4.77 7.55 -10.97
N VAL A 78 5.71 7.32 -10.06
CA VAL A 78 5.93 8.15 -8.85
C VAL A 78 7.34 8.71 -8.78
N GLU A 79 7.46 9.93 -8.31
CA GLU A 79 8.75 10.57 -8.02
C GLU A 79 9.30 10.13 -6.67
N LYS A 80 8.41 10.02 -5.66
CA LYS A 80 8.74 9.53 -4.33
C LYS A 80 8.55 8.02 -4.29
N LYS A 81 9.65 7.29 -4.14
CA LYS A 81 9.66 5.83 -3.92
C LYS A 81 9.31 5.51 -2.48
N GLU A 82 8.10 5.87 -2.06
CA GLU A 82 7.58 5.57 -0.73
C GLU A 82 6.36 4.66 -0.87
N ILE A 83 6.29 3.62 -0.04
CA ILE A 83 5.16 2.69 -0.01
C ILE A 83 4.56 2.62 1.39
N VAL A 84 3.26 2.84 1.50
CA VAL A 84 2.51 2.73 2.75
C VAL A 84 2.00 1.30 2.91
N VAL A 85 2.43 0.63 3.97
CA VAL A 85 1.97 -0.73 4.34
C VAL A 85 0.90 -0.66 5.45
N PRO A 86 -0.01 -1.64 5.54
CA PRO A 86 -0.97 -1.70 6.63
C PRO A 86 -0.29 -1.78 8.00
N GLY A 87 -0.81 -1.07 9.01
CA GLY A 87 -0.18 -1.00 10.34
C GLY A 87 -0.13 -2.35 11.09
N TYR A 88 -0.97 -3.31 10.69
CA TYR A 88 -0.96 -4.67 11.24
C TYR A 88 0.26 -5.49 10.80
N VAL A 89 0.95 -5.09 9.73
CA VAL A 89 2.14 -5.75 9.21
C VAL A 89 3.37 -4.85 9.29
N ALA A 90 3.39 -3.91 10.25
CA ALA A 90 4.50 -2.97 10.46
C ALA A 90 5.87 -3.65 10.60
N GLN A 91 5.91 -4.87 11.14
CA GLN A 91 7.13 -5.67 11.28
C GLN A 91 7.79 -6.02 9.93
N LEU A 92 7.05 -5.96 8.82
CA LEU A 92 7.59 -6.20 7.48
C LEU A 92 8.45 -5.03 6.98
N GLN A 93 8.42 -3.86 7.65
CA GLN A 93 9.04 -2.63 7.17
C GLN A 93 10.52 -2.82 6.82
N GLY A 94 11.34 -3.31 7.75
CA GLY A 94 12.79 -3.40 7.55
C GLY A 94 13.16 -4.32 6.39
N GLU A 95 12.66 -5.56 6.43
CA GLU A 95 12.94 -6.54 5.38
C GLU A 95 12.36 -6.12 4.02
N LEU A 96 11.21 -5.42 4.00
CA LEU A 96 10.64 -4.90 2.75
C LEU A 96 11.44 -3.73 2.18
N GLU A 97 11.99 -2.84 3.02
CA GLU A 97 12.93 -1.80 2.56
C GLU A 97 14.17 -2.43 1.95
N ASP A 98 14.76 -3.44 2.61
CA ASP A 98 15.92 -4.16 2.12
C ASP A 98 15.64 -4.84 0.77
N GLU A 99 14.49 -5.52 0.65
CA GLU A 99 14.07 -6.20 -0.58
C GLU A 99 13.76 -5.23 -1.72
N LEU A 100 13.18 -4.07 -1.44
CA LEU A 100 12.94 -3.04 -2.46
C LEU A 100 14.23 -2.40 -2.96
N GLY A 101 15.25 -2.33 -2.10
CA GLY A 101 16.56 -1.79 -2.40
C GLY A 101 16.63 -0.27 -2.29
N GLU A 102 17.77 0.28 -2.69
CA GLU A 102 18.10 1.70 -2.47
C GLU A 102 17.05 2.66 -3.07
N GLY A 103 16.64 3.61 -2.25
CA GLY A 103 15.72 4.69 -2.62
C GLY A 103 14.26 4.40 -2.32
N TRP A 104 13.88 3.17 -1.98
CA TRP A 104 12.54 2.91 -1.44
C TRP A 104 12.49 3.12 0.07
N LYS A 105 11.39 3.69 0.54
CA LYS A 105 11.06 3.81 1.96
C LYS A 105 9.71 3.19 2.23
N VAL A 106 9.61 2.38 3.27
CA VAL A 106 8.37 1.77 3.70
C VAL A 106 7.83 2.56 4.88
N VAL A 107 6.62 3.08 4.70
CA VAL A 107 5.91 3.85 5.72
C VAL A 107 4.82 2.98 6.32
N VAL A 108 4.76 2.93 7.65
CA VAL A 108 3.71 2.20 8.35
C VAL A 108 2.46 3.07 8.42
N GLY A 109 1.41 2.62 7.73
CA GLY A 109 0.09 3.23 7.79
C GLY A 109 -0.69 2.84 9.07
N PRO A 110 -1.93 3.30 9.19
CA PRO A 110 -2.77 2.98 10.33
C PRO A 110 -3.14 1.49 10.38
N ARG A 111 -3.50 1.02 11.58
CA ARG A 111 -4.07 -0.32 11.77
C ARG A 111 -5.53 -0.36 11.33
N GLU A 112 -6.28 0.66 11.69
CA GLU A 112 -7.69 0.76 11.38
C GLU A 112 -7.92 1.56 10.11
N ALA A 113 -8.76 1.04 9.21
CA ALA A 113 -9.03 1.69 7.93
C ALA A 113 -9.66 3.07 8.09
N GLY A 114 -10.52 3.28 9.10
CA GLY A 114 -11.15 4.58 9.37
C GLY A 114 -10.16 5.70 9.73
N GLU A 115 -8.89 5.37 10.02
CA GLU A 115 -7.85 6.36 10.27
C GLU A 115 -7.08 6.76 8.99
N VAL A 116 -7.25 6.02 7.89
CA VAL A 116 -6.60 6.29 6.59
C VAL A 116 -6.85 7.73 6.11
N PRO A 117 -8.06 8.30 6.19
CA PRO A 117 -8.29 9.66 5.71
C PRO A 117 -7.48 10.71 6.48
N LYS A 118 -7.33 10.53 7.80
CA LYS A 118 -6.55 11.42 8.66
C LYS A 118 -5.05 11.23 8.41
N PHE A 119 -4.61 9.99 8.29
CA PHE A 119 -3.22 9.64 7.98
C PHE A 119 -2.79 10.26 6.66
N LEU A 120 -3.55 10.06 5.58
CA LEU A 120 -3.19 10.55 4.24
C LEU A 120 -3.09 12.08 4.20
N LYS A 121 -4.05 12.79 4.79
CA LYS A 121 -4.01 14.27 4.86
C LYS A 121 -2.79 14.79 5.63
N ALA A 122 -2.42 14.12 6.71
CA ALA A 122 -1.23 14.48 7.48
C ALA A 122 0.06 14.11 6.74
N TYR A 123 0.06 12.99 6.01
CA TYR A 123 1.20 12.49 5.27
C TYR A 123 1.53 13.32 4.03
N THR A 124 0.53 13.71 3.24
CA THR A 124 0.73 14.55 2.04
C THR A 124 0.85 16.03 2.36
N GLY A 125 0.52 16.45 3.59
CA GLY A 125 0.72 17.82 4.06
C GLY A 125 2.13 18.11 4.58
N GLN A 126 3.04 17.12 4.54
CA GLN A 126 4.46 17.24 4.87
C GLN A 126 5.28 17.55 3.60
#